data_AF-B6HSM2-F1
#
_entry.id   AF-B6HSM2-F1
#
_cell.length_a   1.000
_cell.length_b   1.000
_cell.length_c   1.000
_cell.angle_alpha   90.00
_cell.angle_beta   90.00
_cell.angle_gamma   90.00
#
_symmetry.space_group_name_H-M   'P 1'
#
loop_
_entity.id
_entity.type
_entity.pdbx_description
1 polymer ?
#
loop_
_entity_poly.entity_id
_entity_poly.type
_entity_poly.pdbx_seq_one_letter_code
_entity_poly.pdbx_strand_id
1 'polypeptide(L)'
;MKRLSKALVGLLLACGVCAKAGVEKQSRGDVAQLPFTKEVVVWVNEKGERISTETHYVQALTPALHENVRPAHVLSKNNDDMNDHHIPAKGKPKELQHPHAHPKPPVPHPYPHKHPHPHPHAHFGISYSPYKADRTCKNQEEVNQDLDRISEYSFVRIYGTDCDQTKTVTNAARRHNMRVFAGVYDLTNFPGSLSAFGDAVTGPDGKKDWSIFHTIAVGNELVNAGTNSAGDVVAAVQKARSVLRAQGYKGPVVTVDTFSVLLDHPELCHVSDYCAANCHAFFDATQRPEGAGAYALEQARSISARAGGKRTMITESGWPHAGDANGVAIPSAKNQDAAIASLRKSFDYRREDLVLFTAFDDLWKEDNQFTFNAEKFWGIHRGL
;
A
#
# COMPACT_ATOMS: atom_id res chain seq x y z
N MET A 1 13.69 -38.77 -1.01
CA MET A 1 13.20 -37.64 -0.20
C MET A 1 14.27 -36.56 -0.14
N LYS A 2 14.12 -35.49 -0.91
CA LYS A 2 14.94 -34.28 -0.86
C LYS A 2 14.01 -33.07 -0.84
N ARG A 3 14.21 -32.18 0.12
CA ARG A 3 13.57 -30.86 0.22
C ARG A 3 13.86 -30.05 -1.04
N LEU A 4 12.84 -29.51 -1.69
CA LEU A 4 12.97 -28.47 -2.70
C LEU A 4 12.08 -27.26 -2.35
N SER A 5 12.74 -26.11 -2.52
CA SER A 5 12.54 -24.69 -2.19
C SER A 5 11.16 -24.08 -1.88
N LYS A 6 11.19 -23.21 -0.86
CA LYS A 6 10.21 -22.23 -0.35
C LYS A 6 9.67 -21.18 -1.34
N ALA A 7 9.74 -21.39 -2.66
CA ALA A 7 9.40 -20.35 -3.64
C ALA A 7 7.91 -20.32 -4.06
N LEU A 8 7.06 -21.24 -3.57
CA LEU A 8 5.67 -21.38 -4.03
C LEU A 8 4.59 -21.05 -2.99
N VAL A 9 4.98 -20.71 -1.75
CA VAL A 9 4.02 -20.43 -0.66
C VAL A 9 3.61 -18.95 -0.62
N GLY A 10 4.40 -18.04 -1.22
CA GLY A 10 4.10 -16.60 -1.24
C GLY A 10 2.93 -16.19 -2.15
N LEU A 11 2.51 -17.04 -3.09
CA LEU A 11 1.50 -16.67 -4.10
C LEU A 11 0.04 -16.92 -3.66
N LEU A 12 -0.18 -17.53 -2.49
CA LEU A 12 -1.53 -17.88 -2.00
C LEU A 12 -2.11 -16.90 -0.98
N LEU A 13 -1.36 -15.88 -0.55
CA LEU A 13 -1.81 -14.89 0.44
C LEU A 13 -1.95 -13.45 -0.10
N ALA A 14 -1.61 -13.21 -1.36
CA ALA A 14 -1.63 -11.87 -1.97
C ALA A 14 -2.98 -11.47 -2.62
N CYS A 15 -3.96 -12.38 -2.70
CA CYS A 15 -5.29 -12.03 -3.20
C CYS A 15 -6.22 -11.71 -2.03
N GLY A 16 -6.42 -10.43 -1.75
CA GLY A 16 -7.36 -9.89 -0.76
C GLY A 16 -8.82 -10.22 -1.06
N VAL A 17 -9.20 -11.49 -0.97
CA VAL A 17 -10.60 -11.93 -1.00
C VAL A 17 -11.16 -11.80 0.40
N CYS A 18 -11.59 -10.59 0.76
CA CYS A 18 -12.55 -10.44 1.86
C CYS A 18 -13.94 -10.80 1.32
N ALA A 19 -14.26 -12.09 1.28
CA ALA A 19 -15.64 -12.52 1.06
C ALA A 19 -16.46 -12.13 2.30
N LYS A 20 -17.24 -11.05 2.21
CA LYS A 20 -18.30 -10.77 3.18
C LYS A 20 -19.30 -11.94 3.12
N ALA A 21 -19.34 -12.72 4.19
CA ALA A 21 -20.37 -13.73 4.41
C ALA A 21 -21.76 -13.05 4.40
N GLY A 22 -22.64 -13.50 3.51
CA GLY A 22 -24.06 -13.19 3.60
C GLY A 22 -24.62 -13.83 4.88
N VAL A 23 -25.26 -13.01 5.73
CA VAL A 23 -26.00 -13.52 6.88
C VAL A 23 -27.38 -13.95 6.38
N GLU A 24 -27.55 -15.26 6.18
CA GLU A 24 -28.89 -15.84 6.04
C GLU A 24 -29.45 -16.05 7.46
N LYS A 25 -30.49 -15.28 7.82
CA LYS A 25 -31.19 -15.47 9.10
C LYS A 25 -32.06 -16.71 9.01
N GLN A 26 -31.62 -17.80 9.63
CA GLN A 26 -32.51 -18.88 10.05
C GLN A 26 -32.75 -18.79 11.55
N SER A 27 -34.03 -18.63 11.92
CA SER A 27 -34.49 -18.60 13.31
C SER A 27 -34.52 -20.01 13.91
N ARG A 28 -33.76 -20.25 14.99
CA ARG A 28 -34.18 -20.99 16.21
C ARG A 28 -32.99 -21.32 17.12
N GLY A 29 -33.10 -20.93 18.40
CA GLY A 29 -32.50 -21.63 19.55
C GLY A 29 -31.09 -21.19 19.98
N ASP A 30 -31.00 -20.54 21.14
CA ASP A 30 -29.76 -20.12 21.81
C ASP A 30 -28.87 -21.31 22.22
N VAL A 31 -27.75 -21.51 21.52
CA VAL A 31 -26.47 -21.99 22.07
C VAL A 31 -25.36 -21.32 21.25
N ALA A 32 -24.53 -20.49 21.88
CA ALA A 32 -23.41 -19.84 21.22
C ALA A 32 -22.33 -20.88 20.81
N GLN A 33 -22.39 -21.37 19.56
CA GLN A 33 -21.31 -22.15 18.97
C GLN A 33 -20.16 -21.21 18.57
N LEU A 34 -18.94 -21.59 18.95
CA LEU A 34 -17.71 -20.92 18.52
C LEU A 34 -17.62 -20.93 16.98
N PRO A 35 -17.18 -19.84 16.34
CA PRO A 35 -17.12 -19.79 14.89
C PRO A 35 -16.08 -20.78 14.36
N PHE A 36 -16.52 -21.68 13.48
CA PHE A 36 -15.63 -22.51 12.67
C PHE A 36 -15.16 -21.69 11.47
N THR A 37 -13.86 -21.75 11.17
CA THR A 37 -13.31 -21.24 9.90
C THR A 37 -13.35 -22.34 8.85
N LYS A 38 -13.74 -21.98 7.63
CA LYS A 38 -13.76 -22.88 6.48
C LYS A 38 -12.40 -22.83 5.79
N GLU A 39 -11.68 -23.94 5.81
CA GLU A 39 -10.44 -24.13 5.06
C GLU A 39 -10.71 -25.01 3.83
N VAL A 40 -10.27 -24.57 2.66
CA VAL A 40 -10.43 -25.34 1.41
C VAL A 40 -9.03 -25.69 0.89
N VAL A 41 -8.74 -26.98 0.81
CA VAL A 41 -7.47 -27.51 0.31
C VAL A 41 -7.68 -28.04 -1.10
N VAL A 42 -6.91 -27.54 -2.06
CA VAL A 42 -6.93 -28.01 -3.46
C VAL A 42 -5.65 -28.76 -3.76
N TRP A 43 -5.79 -30.03 -4.13
CA TRP A 43 -4.67 -30.88 -4.54
C TRP A 43 -4.46 -30.76 -6.04
N VAL A 44 -3.23 -30.52 -6.49
CA VAL A 44 -2.85 -30.45 -7.91
C VAL A 44 -1.74 -31.46 -8.23
N ASN A 45 -1.68 -31.91 -9.48
CA ASN A 45 -0.60 -32.78 -9.96
C ASN A 45 0.67 -31.97 -10.29
N GLU A 46 1.73 -32.67 -10.71
CA GLU A 46 3.02 -32.06 -11.08
C GLU A 46 2.93 -31.08 -12.27
N LYS A 47 1.81 -31.07 -13.00
CA LYS A 47 1.51 -30.15 -14.10
C LYS A 47 0.61 -28.98 -13.69
N GLY A 48 0.23 -28.89 -12.41
CA GLY A 48 -0.68 -27.86 -11.90
C GLY A 48 -2.17 -28.12 -12.16
N GLU A 49 -2.53 -29.30 -12.65
CA GLU A 49 -3.93 -29.67 -12.90
C GLU A 49 -4.59 -30.16 -11.61
N ARG A 50 -5.84 -29.74 -11.36
CA ARG A 50 -6.60 -30.09 -10.15
C ARG A 50 -6.90 -31.58 -10.09
N ILE A 51 -6.47 -32.23 -9.01
CA ILE A 51 -6.75 -33.63 -8.69
C ILE A 51 -8.01 -33.73 -7.82
N SER A 52 -8.08 -32.96 -6.72
CA SER A 52 -9.21 -33.03 -5.78
C SER A 52 -9.33 -31.75 -4.94
N THR A 53 -10.45 -31.61 -4.23
CA THR A 53 -10.67 -30.52 -3.27
C THR A 53 -11.32 -31.05 -2.02
N GLU A 54 -10.76 -30.68 -0.88
CA GLU A 54 -11.27 -30.99 0.43
C GLU A 54 -11.68 -29.70 1.14
N THR A 55 -12.74 -29.79 1.95
CA THR A 55 -13.20 -28.69 2.79
C THR A 55 -13.14 -29.14 4.24
N HIS A 56 -12.38 -28.40 5.04
CA HIS A 56 -12.21 -28.64 6.47
C HIS A 56 -12.89 -27.50 7.24
N TYR A 57 -13.52 -27.85 8.37
CA TYR A 57 -14.11 -26.89 9.30
C TYR A 57 -13.27 -26.91 10.58
N VAL A 58 -12.52 -25.85 10.82
CA VAL A 58 -11.56 -25.78 11.93
C VAL A 58 -12.09 -24.84 13.00
N GLN A 59 -12.03 -25.24 14.27
CA GLN A 59 -12.55 -24.44 15.37
C GLN A 59 -11.54 -23.33 15.73
N ALA A 60 -11.98 -22.07 15.72
CA ALA A 60 -11.09 -20.94 16.03
C ALA A 60 -10.62 -20.99 17.50
N LEU A 61 -9.29 -21.03 17.72
CA LEU A 61 -8.69 -20.87 19.05
C LEU A 61 -8.59 -19.38 19.40
N THR A 62 -9.18 -18.97 20.53
CA THR A 62 -9.05 -17.62 21.08
C THR A 62 -7.70 -17.42 21.79
N PRO A 63 -7.02 -16.28 21.66
CA PRO A 63 -5.85 -15.96 22.48
C PRO A 63 -6.25 -15.70 23.93
N ALA A 64 -5.67 -16.43 24.89
CA ALA A 64 -5.91 -16.21 26.31
C ALA A 64 -5.26 -14.89 26.78
N LEU A 65 -6.09 -14.03 27.40
CA LEU A 65 -5.66 -12.88 28.18
C LEU A 65 -4.79 -13.34 29.37
N HIS A 66 -3.69 -12.63 29.59
CA HIS A 66 -2.86 -12.72 30.79
C HIS A 66 -3.68 -12.40 32.05
N GLU A 67 -3.92 -13.39 32.92
CA GLU A 67 -4.27 -13.16 34.32
C GLU A 67 -3.22 -13.80 35.25
N ASN A 68 -2.75 -12.98 36.19
CA ASN A 68 -1.79 -13.32 37.23
C ASN A 68 -2.36 -14.40 38.16
N VAL A 69 -1.74 -15.57 38.17
CA VAL A 69 -1.95 -16.58 39.21
C VAL A 69 -1.08 -16.24 40.43
N ARG A 70 -1.72 -15.92 41.57
CA ARG A 70 -1.13 -16.18 42.89
C ARG A 70 -1.73 -17.48 43.45
N PRO A 71 -0.95 -18.35 44.13
CA PRO A 71 -1.43 -19.66 44.54
C PRO A 71 -2.31 -19.57 45.79
N ALA A 72 -3.40 -20.34 45.79
CA ALA A 72 -4.24 -20.57 46.96
C ALA A 72 -3.57 -21.54 47.94
N HIS A 73 -3.63 -21.22 49.24
CA HIS A 73 -3.48 -22.18 50.32
C HIS A 73 -4.76 -22.20 51.19
N VAL A 74 -5.44 -23.34 51.14
CA VAL A 74 -5.85 -24.19 52.28
C VAL A 74 -6.93 -23.68 53.27
N LEU A 75 -8.08 -24.36 53.19
CA LEU A 75 -8.97 -24.91 54.24
C LEU A 75 -9.21 -24.13 55.55
N SER A 76 -10.49 -23.87 55.86
CA SER A 76 -11.28 -24.60 56.89
C SER A 76 -12.35 -23.75 57.59
N LYS A 77 -13.60 -24.23 57.46
CA LYS A 77 -14.73 -24.29 58.42
C LYS A 77 -14.96 -23.23 59.53
N ASN A 78 -16.22 -22.79 59.51
CA ASN A 78 -17.23 -22.73 60.59
C ASN A 78 -17.54 -21.41 61.33
N ASN A 79 -18.83 -21.08 61.21
CA ASN A 79 -19.83 -20.68 62.22
C ASN A 79 -20.08 -19.21 62.57
N ASP A 80 -21.39 -18.91 62.49
CA ASP A 80 -22.26 -18.05 63.30
C ASP A 80 -21.99 -16.53 63.29
N ASP A 81 -22.91 -15.70 62.76
CA ASP A 81 -24.01 -15.10 63.54
C ASP A 81 -24.95 -14.19 62.69
N MET A 82 -26.09 -13.86 63.28
CA MET A 82 -27.35 -13.29 62.74
C MET A 82 -27.42 -11.80 62.33
N ASN A 83 -28.46 -11.50 61.52
CA ASN A 83 -29.21 -10.24 61.30
C ASN A 83 -28.48 -9.03 60.64
N ASP A 84 -29.07 -8.22 59.75
CA ASP A 84 -30.45 -7.70 59.71
C ASP A 84 -30.88 -7.25 58.29
N HIS A 85 -32.19 -7.22 58.05
CA HIS A 85 -32.87 -6.84 56.81
C HIS A 85 -33.02 -5.31 56.63
N HIS A 86 -32.71 -4.78 55.44
CA HIS A 86 -33.47 -3.63 54.89
C HIS A 86 -33.36 -3.48 53.35
N ILE A 87 -34.49 -3.67 52.67
CA ILE A 87 -34.84 -3.11 51.35
C ILE A 87 -36.23 -2.49 51.53
N PRO A 88 -36.46 -1.20 51.21
CA PRO A 88 -37.13 -0.83 49.93
C PRO A 88 -36.66 0.56 49.40
N ALA A 89 -36.97 1.08 48.20
CA ALA A 89 -38.04 0.85 47.26
C ALA A 89 -37.67 1.35 45.84
N LYS A 90 -38.43 0.88 44.85
CA LYS A 90 -38.38 1.16 43.41
C LYS A 90 -38.78 2.60 43.04
N GLY A 91 -38.03 3.22 42.13
CA GLY A 91 -38.43 4.43 41.38
C GLY A 91 -38.69 4.13 39.90
N LYS A 92 -39.77 4.71 39.34
CA LYS A 92 -40.29 4.50 37.96
C LYS A 92 -39.44 5.18 36.86
N PRO A 93 -39.57 4.75 35.58
CA PRO A 93 -38.73 5.23 34.48
C PRO A 93 -39.16 6.61 33.98
N LYS A 94 -38.18 7.50 33.70
CA LYS A 94 -38.40 8.75 32.97
C LYS A 94 -38.09 8.57 31.48
N GLU A 95 -39.02 9.09 30.70
CA GLU A 95 -39.15 9.18 29.26
C GLU A 95 -37.93 9.82 28.58
N LEU A 96 -37.37 9.16 27.56
CA LEU A 96 -36.29 9.66 26.72
C LEU A 96 -36.86 10.55 25.60
N GLN A 97 -36.67 11.86 25.74
CA GLN A 97 -36.87 12.81 24.65
C GLN A 97 -35.71 12.68 23.63
N HIS A 98 -36.06 12.48 22.36
CA HIS A 98 -35.15 12.63 21.22
C HIS A 98 -34.98 14.12 20.89
N PRO A 99 -33.74 14.62 20.71
CA PRO A 99 -33.49 15.79 19.89
C PRO A 99 -32.90 15.35 18.54
N HIS A 100 -33.65 15.63 17.48
CA HIS A 100 -33.09 15.72 16.13
C HIS A 100 -31.99 16.79 16.10
N ALA A 101 -30.76 16.38 15.78
CA ALA A 101 -29.71 17.30 15.37
C ALA A 101 -28.97 16.69 14.17
N HIS A 102 -29.05 17.37 13.03
CA HIS A 102 -28.25 17.05 11.85
C HIS A 102 -26.75 17.04 12.21
N PRO A 103 -25.93 16.11 11.69
CA PRO A 103 -24.50 16.10 11.94
C PRO A 103 -23.87 17.40 11.41
N LYS A 104 -23.13 18.10 12.28
CA LYS A 104 -22.28 19.22 11.87
C LYS A 104 -21.19 18.71 10.91
N PRO A 105 -20.79 19.52 9.90
CA PRO A 105 -19.67 19.17 9.04
C PRO A 105 -18.40 18.96 9.89
N PRO A 106 -17.52 18.01 9.49
CA PRO A 106 -16.34 17.66 10.27
C PRO A 106 -15.41 18.87 10.45
N VAL A 107 -14.87 18.99 11.67
CA VAL A 107 -13.95 20.04 12.09
C VAL A 107 -12.66 19.96 11.25
N PRO A 108 -12.09 21.08 10.77
CA PRO A 108 -10.83 21.08 10.05
C PRO A 108 -9.69 20.49 10.91
N HIS A 109 -8.93 19.57 10.32
CA HIS A 109 -7.78 18.93 10.98
C HIS A 109 -6.70 19.97 11.37
N PRO A 110 -6.11 19.87 12.58
CA PRO A 110 -5.16 20.84 13.09
C PRO A 110 -3.72 20.42 12.76
N TYR A 111 -3.31 20.41 11.49
CA TYR A 111 -1.88 20.39 11.16
C TYR A 111 -1.58 21.31 9.98
N PRO A 112 -0.62 22.25 10.13
CA PRO A 112 -0.25 23.15 9.06
C PRO A 112 0.58 22.39 8.03
N HIS A 113 -0.02 22.09 6.88
CA HIS A 113 0.70 21.68 5.67
C HIS A 113 1.57 22.84 5.19
N LYS A 114 2.83 22.90 5.63
CA LYS A 114 3.85 23.70 4.95
C LYS A 114 4.95 22.76 4.48
N HIS A 115 4.84 22.34 3.21
CA HIS A 115 6.00 21.90 2.44
C HIS A 115 7.03 23.05 2.41
N PRO A 116 8.34 22.78 2.50
CA PRO A 116 9.36 23.83 2.47
C PRO A 116 9.39 24.64 1.16
N HIS A 117 8.74 24.17 0.09
CA HIS A 117 8.67 24.84 -1.20
C HIS A 117 7.28 24.67 -1.82
N PRO A 118 6.37 25.65 -1.73
CA PRO A 118 5.14 25.62 -2.50
C PRO A 118 5.49 25.84 -3.98
N HIS A 119 5.36 24.81 -4.81
CA HIS A 119 5.31 25.01 -6.25
C HIS A 119 4.02 25.79 -6.57
N PRO A 120 4.06 26.78 -7.48
CA PRO A 120 2.92 27.63 -7.81
C PRO A 120 1.70 26.84 -8.33
N HIS A 121 1.90 25.57 -8.72
CA HIS A 121 0.86 24.59 -8.96
C HIS A 121 1.33 23.23 -8.40
N ALA A 122 0.77 22.77 -7.28
CA ALA A 122 0.95 21.38 -6.87
C ALA A 122 0.21 20.49 -7.89
N HIS A 123 0.94 19.65 -8.63
CA HIS A 123 0.39 18.64 -9.54
C HIS A 123 0.63 17.24 -8.97
N PHE A 124 -0.01 16.25 -9.60
CA PHE A 124 0.16 14.85 -9.24
C PHE A 124 1.55 14.34 -9.61
N GLY A 125 1.95 13.21 -9.03
CA GLY A 125 3.05 12.42 -9.53
C GLY A 125 2.62 11.44 -10.63
N ILE A 126 3.58 10.93 -11.39
CA ILE A 126 3.37 9.89 -12.40
C ILE A 126 4.50 8.85 -12.31
N SER A 127 4.17 7.55 -12.35
CA SER A 127 5.16 6.49 -12.50
C SER A 127 5.70 6.44 -13.92
N TYR A 128 6.97 6.09 -14.07
CA TYR A 128 7.65 5.97 -15.35
C TYR A 128 8.74 4.89 -15.29
N SER A 129 8.81 4.10 -16.35
CA SER A 129 9.77 3.03 -16.54
C SER A 129 10.60 3.32 -17.79
N PRO A 130 11.92 3.59 -17.68
CA PRO A 130 12.76 3.95 -18.81
C PRO A 130 13.27 2.72 -19.58
N TYR A 131 12.38 1.76 -19.82
CA TYR A 131 12.65 0.58 -20.65
C TYR A 131 11.92 0.69 -21.99
N LYS A 132 12.50 0.06 -23.00
CA LYS A 132 11.81 -0.21 -24.27
C LYS A 132 10.93 -1.43 -24.12
N ALA A 133 10.10 -1.69 -25.14
CA ALA A 133 9.19 -2.85 -25.15
C ALA A 133 9.92 -4.21 -25.03
N ASP A 134 11.18 -4.29 -25.47
CA ASP A 134 12.02 -5.48 -25.38
C ASP A 134 12.85 -5.55 -24.08
N ARG A 135 12.53 -4.70 -23.09
CA ARG A 135 13.23 -4.54 -21.80
C ARG A 135 14.63 -3.92 -21.91
N THR A 136 15.09 -3.54 -23.10
CA THR A 136 16.37 -2.83 -23.22
C THR A 136 16.26 -1.42 -22.63
N CYS A 137 17.39 -0.90 -22.16
CA CYS A 137 17.45 0.42 -21.54
C CYS A 137 17.18 1.53 -22.58
N LYS A 138 16.36 2.52 -22.22
CA LYS A 138 16.29 3.79 -22.97
C LYS A 138 17.55 4.62 -22.72
N ASN A 139 18.04 5.29 -23.76
CA ASN A 139 19.14 6.24 -23.65
C ASN A 139 18.64 7.63 -23.18
N GLN A 140 19.57 8.57 -22.94
CA GLN A 140 19.23 9.92 -22.47
C GLN A 140 18.24 10.67 -23.38
N GLU A 141 18.35 10.51 -24.70
CA GLU A 141 17.50 11.21 -25.66
C GLU A 141 16.08 10.61 -25.72
N GLU A 142 15.96 9.29 -25.60
CA GLU A 142 14.67 8.63 -25.47
C GLU A 142 13.97 9.02 -24.16
N VAL A 143 14.70 9.06 -23.04
CA VAL A 143 14.16 9.52 -21.75
C VAL A 143 13.77 11.01 -21.79
N ASN A 144 14.54 11.83 -22.49
CA ASN A 144 14.22 13.23 -22.75
C ASN A 144 12.87 13.39 -23.46
N GLN A 145 12.66 12.66 -24.56
CA GLN A 145 11.44 12.69 -25.35
C GLN A 145 10.22 12.23 -24.55
N ASP A 146 10.40 11.19 -23.72
CA ASP A 146 9.34 10.73 -22.83
C ASP A 146 8.96 11.78 -21.79
N LEU A 147 9.94 12.41 -21.14
CA LEU A 147 9.69 13.42 -20.10
C LEU A 147 9.14 14.74 -20.67
N ASP A 148 9.45 15.08 -21.93
CA ASP A 148 8.80 16.20 -22.64
C ASP A 148 7.27 16.00 -22.73
N ARG A 149 6.81 14.75 -22.84
CA ARG A 149 5.37 14.39 -22.98
C ARG A 149 4.60 14.36 -21.65
N ILE A 150 5.28 14.37 -20.52
CA ILE A 150 4.67 14.28 -19.17
C ILE A 150 5.11 15.47 -18.29
N SER A 151 5.40 16.61 -18.90
CA SER A 151 5.89 17.81 -18.21
C SER A 151 4.83 18.50 -17.33
N GLU A 152 3.56 18.08 -17.41
CA GLU A 152 2.48 18.59 -16.56
C GLU A 152 2.48 18.02 -15.12
N TYR A 153 3.30 17.01 -14.82
CA TYR A 153 3.40 16.39 -13.50
C TYR A 153 4.48 17.07 -12.65
N SER A 154 4.27 17.13 -11.33
CA SER A 154 5.23 17.78 -10.42
C SER A 154 6.48 16.93 -10.14
N PHE A 155 6.36 15.62 -10.25
CA PHE A 155 7.45 14.68 -10.08
C PHE A 155 7.16 13.36 -10.78
N VAL A 156 8.24 12.69 -11.17
CA VAL A 156 8.19 11.35 -11.77
C VAL A 156 8.70 10.32 -10.79
N ARG A 157 8.05 9.16 -10.71
CA ARG A 157 8.51 8.03 -9.91
C ARG A 157 9.20 6.99 -10.78
N ILE A 158 10.41 6.61 -10.37
CA ILE A 158 11.20 5.53 -10.97
C ILE A 158 11.57 4.51 -9.90
N TYR A 159 11.81 3.26 -10.32
CA TYR A 159 11.79 2.11 -9.42
C TYR A 159 13.17 1.63 -8.99
N GLY A 160 14.13 1.70 -9.91
CA GLY A 160 15.45 1.11 -9.73
C GLY A 160 16.58 2.08 -10.04
N THR A 161 17.79 1.55 -9.97
CA THR A 161 19.04 2.26 -10.29
C THR A 161 19.80 1.60 -11.44
N ASP A 162 19.24 0.56 -12.05
CA ASP A 162 19.75 -0.08 -13.26
C ASP A 162 19.53 0.82 -14.50
N CYS A 163 20.11 0.45 -15.64
CA CYS A 163 20.01 1.22 -16.89
C CYS A 163 20.47 2.69 -16.81
N ASP A 164 21.31 3.06 -15.82
CA ASP A 164 21.68 4.46 -15.53
C ASP A 164 20.44 5.38 -15.36
N GLN A 165 19.29 4.78 -15.00
CA GLN A 165 18.01 5.47 -15.04
C GLN A 165 17.94 6.67 -14.09
N THR A 166 18.61 6.56 -12.93
CA THR A 166 18.71 7.66 -11.97
C THR A 166 19.31 8.90 -12.62
N LYS A 167 20.37 8.74 -13.42
CA LYS A 167 21.05 9.87 -14.07
C LYS A 167 20.26 10.39 -15.26
N THR A 168 19.81 9.49 -16.15
CA THR A 168 19.08 9.91 -17.35
C THR A 168 17.78 10.63 -17.02
N VAL A 169 17.03 10.12 -16.03
CA VAL A 169 15.76 10.72 -15.60
C VAL A 169 15.97 12.01 -14.82
N THR A 170 16.96 12.09 -13.92
CA THR A 170 17.23 13.36 -13.22
C THR A 170 17.70 14.47 -14.17
N ASN A 171 18.49 14.15 -15.20
CA ASN A 171 18.86 15.10 -16.24
C ASN A 171 17.65 15.61 -17.03
N ALA A 172 16.77 14.70 -17.46
CA ALA A 172 15.57 15.05 -18.20
C ALA A 172 14.57 15.83 -17.32
N ALA A 173 14.40 15.46 -16.05
CA ALA A 173 13.48 16.12 -15.12
C ALA A 173 13.89 17.58 -14.82
N ARG A 174 15.19 17.88 -14.75
CA ARG A 174 15.70 19.26 -14.60
C ARG A 174 15.24 20.20 -15.72
N ARG A 175 15.01 19.70 -16.94
CA ARG A 175 14.52 20.51 -18.07
C ARG A 175 13.10 21.05 -17.85
N HIS A 176 12.32 20.40 -16.99
CA HIS A 176 10.89 20.66 -16.76
C HIS A 176 10.57 21.14 -15.35
N ASN A 177 11.59 21.47 -14.54
CA ASN A 177 11.41 21.77 -13.11
C ASN A 177 10.64 20.65 -12.36
N MET A 178 10.81 19.41 -12.83
CA MET A 178 10.19 18.22 -12.28
C MET A 178 11.15 17.55 -11.30
N ARG A 179 10.65 17.06 -10.17
CA ARG A 179 11.45 16.28 -9.21
C ARG A 179 11.38 14.78 -9.51
N VAL A 180 12.26 13.99 -8.90
CA VAL A 180 12.29 12.53 -9.06
C VAL A 180 12.01 11.86 -7.72
N PHE A 181 10.96 11.05 -7.66
CA PHE A 181 10.79 10.04 -6.63
C PHE A 181 11.56 8.79 -7.09
N ALA A 182 12.81 8.66 -6.63
CA ALA A 182 13.67 7.57 -7.05
C ALA A 182 13.59 6.37 -6.11
N GLY A 183 13.80 5.17 -6.63
CA GLY A 183 13.74 3.92 -5.88
C GLY A 183 15.02 3.10 -5.99
N VAL A 184 15.34 2.38 -4.94
CA VAL A 184 16.13 1.14 -5.02
C VAL A 184 15.11 0.00 -5.02
N TYR A 185 15.03 -0.76 -6.11
CA TYR A 185 13.97 -1.75 -6.32
C TYR A 185 14.01 -2.89 -5.29
N ASP A 186 15.19 -3.48 -5.06
CA ASP A 186 15.42 -4.61 -4.17
C ASP A 186 16.65 -4.42 -3.26
N LEU A 187 16.92 -5.40 -2.39
CA LEU A 187 18.04 -5.36 -1.47
C LEU A 187 19.27 -6.18 -1.91
N THR A 188 19.30 -6.69 -3.15
CA THR A 188 20.36 -7.61 -3.61
C THR A 188 21.73 -6.93 -3.66
N ASN A 189 21.80 -5.68 -4.15
CA ASN A 189 23.03 -4.88 -4.16
C ASN A 189 23.01 -3.75 -3.12
N PHE A 190 22.24 -3.91 -2.04
CA PHE A 190 22.11 -2.89 -1.01
C PHE A 190 23.23 -3.01 0.04
N PRO A 191 23.87 -1.91 0.51
CA PRO A 191 23.59 -0.50 0.22
C PRO A 191 24.31 0.08 -1.01
N GLY A 192 25.02 -0.74 -1.80
CA GLY A 192 25.78 -0.29 -2.97
C GLY A 192 24.96 0.47 -4.01
N SER A 193 23.71 0.07 -4.24
CA SER A 193 22.76 0.76 -5.13
C SER A 193 22.52 2.24 -4.77
N LEU A 194 22.76 2.66 -3.52
CA LEU A 194 22.60 4.06 -3.11
C LEU A 194 23.63 5.01 -3.75
N SER A 195 24.74 4.50 -4.30
CA SER A 195 25.75 5.35 -4.95
C SER A 195 25.18 6.08 -6.16
N ALA A 196 24.27 5.45 -6.90
CA ALA A 196 23.65 6.00 -8.10
C ALA A 196 22.96 7.36 -7.83
N PHE A 197 22.41 7.57 -6.64
CA PHE A 197 21.82 8.87 -6.27
C PHE A 197 22.88 9.94 -6.06
N GLY A 198 23.98 9.60 -5.41
CA GLY A 198 25.11 10.51 -5.22
C GLY A 198 25.75 10.91 -6.55
N ASP A 199 25.86 9.96 -7.48
CA ASP A 199 26.41 10.18 -8.82
C ASP A 199 25.48 11.09 -9.65
N ALA A 200 24.17 10.84 -9.62
CA ALA A 200 23.17 11.61 -10.39
C ALA A 200 23.00 13.07 -9.93
N VAL A 201 23.37 13.40 -8.70
CA VAL A 201 23.32 14.78 -8.17
C VAL A 201 24.64 15.52 -8.29
N THR A 202 25.74 14.83 -8.58
CA THR A 202 27.06 15.44 -8.66
C THR A 202 27.26 16.09 -10.03
N GLY A 203 27.31 17.41 -10.05
CA GLY A 203 27.60 18.20 -11.25
C GLY A 203 29.07 18.13 -11.68
N PRO A 204 29.41 18.67 -12.86
CA PRO A 204 30.79 18.69 -13.37
C PRO A 204 31.78 19.42 -12.46
N ASP A 205 31.30 20.35 -11.62
CA ASP A 205 32.07 21.10 -10.63
C ASP A 205 32.21 20.36 -9.28
N GLY A 206 31.72 19.12 -9.20
CA GLY A 206 31.72 18.29 -7.99
C GLY A 206 30.68 18.68 -6.95
N LYS A 207 29.85 19.71 -7.20
CA LYS A 207 28.77 20.08 -6.28
C LYS A 207 27.59 19.13 -6.41
N LYS A 208 26.93 18.87 -5.29
CA LYS A 208 25.75 17.98 -5.24
C LYS A 208 24.47 18.79 -5.17
N ASP A 209 23.61 18.63 -6.17
CA ASP A 209 22.26 19.18 -6.17
C ASP A 209 21.23 18.10 -5.80
N TRP A 210 20.98 17.97 -4.51
CA TRP A 210 19.98 17.04 -3.95
C TRP A 210 18.53 17.50 -4.14
N SER A 211 18.28 18.74 -4.60
CA SER A 211 16.93 19.30 -4.73
C SER A 211 16.10 18.62 -5.82
N ILE A 212 16.77 17.95 -6.76
CA ILE A 212 16.13 17.16 -7.82
C ILE A 212 15.29 15.99 -7.28
N PHE A 213 15.62 15.45 -6.10
CA PHE A 213 14.89 14.31 -5.55
C PHE A 213 13.71 14.75 -4.69
N HIS A 214 12.51 14.30 -5.06
CA HIS A 214 11.30 14.39 -4.25
C HIS A 214 11.42 13.48 -3.01
N THR A 215 11.73 12.21 -3.24
CA THR A 215 11.85 11.14 -2.23
C THR A 215 12.82 10.08 -2.75
N ILE A 216 13.50 9.39 -1.84
CA ILE A 216 14.21 8.13 -2.14
C ILE A 216 13.50 6.96 -1.45
N ALA A 217 13.00 5.99 -2.21
CA ALA A 217 12.44 4.74 -1.71
C ALA A 217 13.50 3.64 -1.61
N VAL A 218 13.36 2.80 -0.57
CA VAL A 218 14.13 1.58 -0.37
C VAL A 218 13.17 0.39 -0.43
N GLY A 219 13.26 -0.38 -1.50
CA GLY A 219 12.35 -1.47 -1.80
C GLY A 219 11.06 -1.02 -2.50
N ASN A 220 10.51 -1.92 -3.31
CA ASN A 220 9.15 -1.87 -3.82
C ASN A 220 8.47 -3.22 -3.57
N GLU A 221 7.48 -3.25 -2.68
CA GLU A 221 6.66 -4.43 -2.39
C GLU A 221 7.45 -5.67 -1.91
N LEU A 222 8.54 -5.47 -1.19
CA LEU A 222 9.43 -6.55 -0.76
C LEU A 222 8.78 -7.50 0.25
N VAL A 223 7.88 -6.98 1.11
CA VAL A 223 7.16 -7.81 2.07
C VAL A 223 5.98 -8.50 1.39
N ASN A 224 5.23 -7.79 0.53
CA ASN A 224 4.17 -8.39 -0.29
C ASN A 224 4.70 -9.54 -1.17
N ALA A 225 5.87 -9.36 -1.79
CA ALA A 225 6.52 -10.39 -2.60
C ALA A 225 7.10 -11.55 -1.76
N GLY A 226 7.15 -11.43 -0.44
CA GLY A 226 7.74 -12.42 0.46
C GLY A 226 9.26 -12.56 0.32
N THR A 227 9.94 -11.63 -0.34
CA THR A 227 11.40 -11.67 -0.54
C THR A 227 12.15 -11.23 0.70
N ASN A 228 11.54 -10.37 1.52
CA ASN A 228 12.13 -9.84 2.75
C ASN A 228 11.08 -9.74 3.85
N SER A 229 11.50 -9.88 5.11
CA SER A 229 10.62 -9.59 6.25
C SER A 229 10.48 -8.07 6.45
N ALA A 230 9.42 -7.64 7.16
CA ALA A 230 9.27 -6.24 7.54
C ALA A 230 10.48 -5.72 8.35
N GLY A 231 11.09 -6.57 9.18
CA GLY A 231 12.30 -6.24 9.94
C GLY A 231 13.52 -5.97 9.05
N ASP A 232 13.71 -6.77 7.99
CA ASP A 232 14.80 -6.56 7.01
C ASP A 232 14.63 -5.21 6.31
N VAL A 233 13.40 -4.89 5.90
CA VAL A 233 13.08 -3.63 5.23
C VAL A 233 13.27 -2.44 6.18
N VAL A 234 12.85 -2.53 7.44
CA VAL A 234 13.10 -1.50 8.46
C VAL A 234 14.60 -1.22 8.62
N ALA A 235 15.41 -2.27 8.73
CA ALA A 235 16.87 -2.13 8.85
C ALA A 235 17.47 -1.48 7.59
N ALA A 236 17.00 -1.85 6.40
CA ALA A 236 17.44 -1.27 5.14
C ALA A 236 17.11 0.23 5.05
N VAL A 237 15.89 0.65 5.41
CA VAL A 237 15.50 2.08 5.41
C VAL A 237 16.37 2.89 6.37
N GLN A 238 16.64 2.39 7.57
CA GLN A 238 17.52 3.05 8.54
C GLN A 238 18.95 3.19 8.02
N LYS A 239 19.48 2.12 7.40
CA LYS A 239 20.81 2.12 6.79
C LYS A 239 20.88 3.13 5.64
N ALA A 240 19.89 3.12 4.75
CA ALA A 240 19.82 4.03 3.61
C ALA A 240 19.77 5.48 4.06
N ARG A 241 18.89 5.79 5.02
CA ARG A 241 18.80 7.12 5.64
C ARG A 241 20.17 7.58 6.15
N SER A 242 20.88 6.73 6.90
CA SER A 242 22.21 7.07 7.41
C SER A 242 23.21 7.38 6.29
N VAL A 243 23.28 6.52 5.27
CA VAL A 243 24.19 6.70 4.12
C VAL A 243 23.86 7.97 3.35
N LEU A 244 22.59 8.18 3.01
CA LEU A 244 22.13 9.34 2.24
C LEU A 244 22.36 10.66 2.99
N ARG A 245 22.13 10.67 4.32
CA ARG A 245 22.38 11.85 5.16
C ARG A 245 23.87 12.19 5.22
N ALA A 246 24.75 11.20 5.25
CA ALA A 246 26.21 11.39 5.17
C ALA A 246 26.66 11.96 3.82
N GLN A 247 25.94 11.66 2.73
CA GLN A 247 26.19 12.25 1.41
C GLN A 247 25.56 13.64 1.18
N GLY A 248 24.79 14.14 2.16
CA GLY A 248 24.18 15.47 2.11
C GLY A 248 22.68 15.49 1.80
N TYR A 249 22.06 14.36 1.42
CA TYR A 249 20.62 14.32 1.16
C TYR A 249 19.83 14.57 2.45
N LYS A 250 18.93 15.56 2.45
CA LYS A 250 18.05 15.88 3.59
C LYS A 250 16.57 15.56 3.35
N GLY A 251 16.22 15.10 2.15
CA GLY A 251 14.85 14.80 1.78
C GLY A 251 14.32 13.46 2.33
N PRO A 252 13.04 13.14 2.05
CA PRO A 252 12.37 11.94 2.54
C PRO A 252 13.03 10.63 2.08
N VAL A 253 13.12 9.68 3.00
CA VAL A 253 13.50 8.29 2.79
C VAL A 253 12.35 7.42 3.30
N VAL A 254 11.83 6.56 2.43
CA VAL A 254 10.67 5.71 2.71
C VAL A 254 10.92 4.28 2.22
N THR A 255 10.06 3.36 2.59
CA THR A 255 9.84 2.10 1.86
C THR A 255 8.45 2.10 1.26
N VAL A 256 8.28 1.44 0.11
CA VAL A 256 6.99 1.30 -0.57
C VAL A 256 6.55 -0.15 -0.53
N ASP A 257 5.31 -0.38 -0.11
CA ASP A 257 4.67 -1.69 -0.16
C ASP A 257 3.17 -1.55 -0.44
N THR A 258 2.44 -2.66 -0.56
CA THR A 258 0.99 -2.61 -0.79
C THR A 258 0.24 -2.04 0.41
N PHE A 259 -0.94 -1.46 0.16
CA PHE A 259 -1.75 -0.89 1.22
C PHE A 259 -2.09 -1.91 2.34
N SER A 260 -2.33 -3.17 1.98
CA SER A 260 -2.62 -4.25 2.92
C SER A 260 -1.41 -4.56 3.79
N VAL A 261 -0.21 -4.66 3.21
CA VAL A 261 1.02 -4.86 3.98
C VAL A 261 1.24 -3.74 4.98
N LEU A 262 1.01 -2.47 4.61
CA LEU A 262 1.21 -1.36 5.55
C LEU A 262 0.18 -1.33 6.70
N LEU A 263 -1.01 -1.91 6.49
CA LEU A 263 -2.00 -2.08 7.57
C LEU A 263 -1.58 -3.16 8.57
N ASP A 264 -0.97 -4.24 8.08
CA ASP A 264 -0.48 -5.36 8.88
C ASP A 264 0.87 -5.05 9.55
N HIS A 265 1.73 -4.31 8.85
CA HIS A 265 3.10 -3.95 9.25
C HIS A 265 3.31 -2.43 9.34
N PRO A 266 2.64 -1.72 10.26
CA PRO A 266 2.77 -0.26 10.41
C PRO A 266 4.19 0.20 10.81
N GLU A 267 5.07 -0.70 11.24
CA GLU A 267 6.49 -0.41 11.43
C GLU A 267 7.18 0.09 10.15
N LEU A 268 6.74 -0.34 8.96
CA LEU A 268 7.22 0.14 7.66
C LEU A 268 6.87 1.63 7.45
N CYS A 269 5.68 2.02 7.89
CA CYS A 269 5.28 3.41 7.98
C CYS A 269 6.12 4.18 9.02
N HIS A 270 6.35 3.60 10.20
CA HIS A 270 7.05 4.28 11.30
C HIS A 270 8.51 4.60 10.97
N VAL A 271 9.24 3.70 10.30
CA VAL A 271 10.63 3.92 9.88
C VAL A 271 10.77 4.92 8.72
N SER A 272 9.70 5.08 7.93
CA SER A 272 9.61 5.99 6.79
C SER A 272 9.28 7.42 7.23
N ASP A 273 9.70 8.43 6.46
CA ASP A 273 9.33 9.84 6.75
C ASP A 273 7.82 10.09 6.57
N TYR A 274 7.17 9.34 5.67
CA TYR A 274 5.73 9.26 5.50
C TYR A 274 5.37 7.82 5.08
N CYS A 275 4.09 7.42 5.24
CA CYS A 275 3.61 6.14 4.72
C CYS A 275 3.49 6.18 3.20
N ALA A 276 4.07 5.23 2.50
CA ALA A 276 4.10 5.20 1.04
C ALA A 276 3.52 3.88 0.52
N ALA A 277 2.31 3.92 -0.03
CA ALA A 277 1.50 2.72 -0.30
C ALA A 277 1.13 2.58 -1.78
N ASN A 278 1.32 1.40 -2.35
CA ASN A 278 0.72 1.03 -3.63
C ASN A 278 -0.73 0.60 -3.41
N CYS A 279 -1.66 1.15 -4.19
CA CYS A 279 -3.10 0.89 -4.00
C CYS A 279 -3.88 1.05 -5.32
N HIS A 280 -4.25 -0.08 -5.92
CA HIS A 280 -5.08 -0.10 -7.14
C HIS A 280 -6.44 -0.71 -6.83
N ALA A 281 -7.50 0.06 -7.04
CA ALA A 281 -8.86 -0.43 -6.86
C ALA A 281 -9.19 -1.60 -7.81
N PHE A 282 -8.52 -1.70 -8.96
CA PHE A 282 -8.69 -2.77 -9.93
C PHE A 282 -8.53 -4.18 -9.34
N PHE A 283 -7.64 -4.36 -8.36
CA PHE A 283 -7.39 -5.67 -7.74
C PHE A 283 -8.46 -6.08 -6.71
N ASP A 284 -9.39 -5.19 -6.35
CA ASP A 284 -10.61 -5.55 -5.61
C ASP A 284 -11.76 -5.77 -6.59
N ALA A 285 -12.22 -7.03 -6.67
CA ALA A 285 -13.23 -7.51 -7.60
C ALA A 285 -14.61 -6.81 -7.45
N THR A 286 -14.80 -6.03 -6.38
CA THR A 286 -16.03 -5.30 -6.09
C THR A 286 -15.98 -3.83 -6.50
N GLN A 287 -14.80 -3.32 -6.89
CA GLN A 287 -14.62 -1.91 -7.23
C GLN A 287 -14.97 -1.60 -8.68
N ARG A 288 -15.60 -0.46 -8.87
CA ARG A 288 -15.88 0.14 -10.18
C ARG A 288 -14.90 1.30 -10.43
N PRO A 289 -14.59 1.63 -11.69
CA PRO A 289 -13.61 2.66 -12.01
C PRO A 289 -13.97 4.04 -11.41
N GLU A 290 -15.26 4.40 -11.35
CA GLU A 290 -15.70 5.68 -10.76
C GLU A 290 -15.40 5.76 -9.25
N GLY A 291 -15.24 4.62 -8.57
CA GLY A 291 -14.90 4.51 -7.15
C GLY A 291 -13.40 4.47 -6.86
N ALA A 292 -12.53 4.37 -7.87
CA ALA A 292 -11.11 4.11 -7.68
C ALA A 292 -10.41 5.16 -6.78
N GLY A 293 -10.72 6.44 -6.97
CA GLY A 293 -10.16 7.51 -6.16
C GLY A 293 -10.63 7.51 -4.71
N ALA A 294 -11.93 7.26 -4.49
CA ALA A 294 -12.49 7.17 -3.15
C ALA A 294 -11.92 5.97 -2.38
N TYR A 295 -11.75 4.83 -3.07
CA TYR A 295 -11.12 3.64 -2.52
C TYR A 295 -9.68 3.91 -2.09
N ALA A 296 -8.82 4.43 -2.99
CA ALA A 296 -7.43 4.72 -2.68
C ALA A 296 -7.28 5.75 -1.55
N LEU A 297 -8.14 6.78 -1.53
CA LEU A 297 -8.18 7.77 -0.45
C LEU A 297 -8.54 7.15 0.91
N GLU A 298 -9.49 6.21 0.92
CA GLU A 298 -9.89 5.52 2.15
C GLU A 298 -8.79 4.58 2.67
N GLN A 299 -8.09 3.88 1.79
CA GLN A 299 -6.93 3.07 2.19
C GLN A 299 -5.82 3.95 2.77
N ALA A 300 -5.55 5.11 2.15
CA ALA A 300 -4.59 6.07 2.69
C ALA A 300 -4.95 6.54 4.11
N ARG A 301 -6.23 6.79 4.39
CA ARG A 301 -6.73 7.17 5.73
C ARG A 301 -6.60 6.03 6.72
N SER A 302 -6.94 4.81 6.31
CA SER A 302 -6.83 3.61 7.14
C SER A 302 -5.38 3.36 7.57
N ILE A 303 -4.44 3.45 6.64
CA ILE A 303 -3.00 3.37 6.92
C ILE A 303 -2.57 4.49 7.86
N SER A 304 -3.00 5.74 7.58
CA SER A 304 -2.65 6.89 8.42
C SER A 304 -3.10 6.68 9.87
N ALA A 305 -4.35 6.24 10.07
CA ALA A 305 -4.89 5.94 11.39
C ALA A 305 -4.10 4.81 12.09
N ARG A 306 -3.75 3.75 11.36
CA ARG A 306 -2.95 2.63 11.87
C ARG A 306 -1.53 3.03 12.25
N ALA A 307 -0.95 4.02 11.56
CA ALA A 307 0.38 4.57 11.76
C ALA A 307 0.39 5.86 12.62
N GLY A 308 -0.61 6.04 13.49
CA GLY A 308 -0.64 7.14 14.46
C GLY A 308 -0.87 8.53 13.84
N GLY A 309 -1.62 8.61 12.74
CA GLY A 309 -1.92 9.84 12.01
C GLY A 309 -0.80 10.30 11.07
N LYS A 310 0.22 9.47 10.81
CA LYS A 310 1.30 9.80 9.86
C LYS A 310 0.73 10.05 8.46
N ARG A 311 1.26 11.05 7.75
CA ARG A 311 0.89 11.34 6.35
C ARG A 311 1.04 10.07 5.50
N THR A 312 0.04 9.78 4.66
CA THR A 312 0.07 8.66 3.73
C THR A 312 -0.07 9.13 2.29
N MET A 313 0.90 8.77 1.47
CA MET A 313 0.94 8.97 0.03
C MET A 313 0.61 7.65 -0.67
N ILE A 314 -0.27 7.70 -1.67
CA ILE A 314 -0.49 6.60 -2.59
C ILE A 314 0.55 6.71 -3.71
N THR A 315 1.50 5.77 -3.74
CA THR A 315 2.66 5.78 -4.62
C THR A 315 2.47 5.06 -5.94
N GLU A 316 1.35 4.34 -6.06
CA GLU A 316 0.77 3.86 -7.32
C GLU A 316 -0.72 3.75 -7.17
N SER A 317 -1.44 4.32 -8.13
CA SER A 317 -2.84 3.99 -8.37
C SER A 317 -3.20 4.23 -9.81
N GLY A 318 -3.96 3.33 -10.39
CA GLY A 318 -4.31 3.36 -11.80
C GLY A 318 -5.39 2.34 -12.13
N TRP A 319 -5.62 2.17 -13.42
CA TRP A 319 -6.56 1.19 -13.96
C TRP A 319 -6.10 0.76 -15.36
N PRO A 320 -6.12 -0.52 -15.69
CA PRO A 320 -5.65 -0.98 -16.99
C PRO A 320 -6.68 -0.70 -18.10
N HIS A 321 -6.20 -0.38 -19.31
CA HIS A 321 -7.05 -0.16 -20.47
C HIS A 321 -7.37 -1.43 -21.27
N ALA A 322 -6.67 -2.53 -21.00
CA ALA A 322 -6.91 -3.86 -21.56
C ALA A 322 -6.49 -4.97 -20.58
N GLY A 323 -6.84 -6.22 -20.89
CA GLY A 323 -6.69 -7.38 -20.00
C GLY A 323 -8.04 -8.02 -19.66
N ASP A 324 -8.05 -8.91 -18.69
CA ASP A 324 -9.23 -9.62 -18.20
C ASP A 324 -9.94 -8.88 -17.06
N ALA A 325 -11.24 -9.12 -16.93
CA ALA A 325 -12.02 -8.56 -15.83
C ALA A 325 -11.70 -9.25 -14.50
N ASN A 326 -11.59 -8.46 -13.43
CA ASN A 326 -11.60 -8.92 -12.05
C ASN A 326 -12.97 -8.62 -11.43
N GLY A 327 -13.91 -9.57 -11.51
CA GLY A 327 -15.28 -9.32 -11.06
C GLY A 327 -15.94 -8.15 -11.80
N VAL A 328 -16.28 -7.07 -11.08
CA VAL A 328 -16.84 -5.85 -11.69
C VAL A 328 -15.78 -4.81 -12.09
N ALA A 329 -14.51 -5.06 -11.76
CA ALA A 329 -13.39 -4.25 -12.20
C ALA A 329 -12.97 -4.67 -13.61
N ILE A 330 -13.51 -3.96 -14.61
CA ILE A 330 -13.33 -4.30 -16.03
C ILE A 330 -12.27 -3.36 -16.65
N PRO A 331 -11.18 -3.89 -17.24
CA PRO A 331 -10.26 -3.08 -18.05
C PRO A 331 -10.95 -2.58 -19.31
N SER A 332 -10.80 -1.29 -19.61
CA SER A 332 -11.13 -0.70 -20.91
C SER A 332 -10.58 0.72 -20.97
N ALA A 333 -10.41 1.25 -22.17
CA ALA A 333 -9.98 2.64 -22.34
C ALA A 333 -10.88 3.63 -21.59
N LYS A 334 -12.21 3.44 -21.67
CA LYS A 334 -13.23 4.25 -20.99
C LYS A 334 -13.16 4.12 -19.46
N ASN A 335 -12.96 2.90 -18.96
CA ASN A 335 -12.88 2.66 -17.51
C ASN A 335 -11.58 3.20 -16.92
N GLN A 336 -10.48 3.15 -17.67
CA GLN A 336 -9.24 3.82 -17.30
C GLN A 336 -9.47 5.33 -17.16
N ASP A 337 -10.10 5.98 -18.14
CA ASP A 337 -10.37 7.43 -18.07
C ASP A 337 -11.24 7.79 -16.86
N ALA A 338 -12.29 7.00 -16.58
CA ALA A 338 -13.14 7.18 -15.40
C ALA A 338 -12.39 7.01 -14.08
N ALA A 339 -11.50 6.01 -13.98
CA ALA A 339 -10.68 5.76 -12.80
C ALA A 339 -9.66 6.87 -12.55
N ILE A 340 -8.95 7.32 -13.59
CA ILE A 340 -7.99 8.44 -13.49
C ILE A 340 -8.70 9.74 -13.11
N ALA A 341 -9.88 10.01 -13.66
CA ALA A 341 -10.69 11.16 -13.26
C ALA A 341 -11.14 11.07 -11.78
N SER A 342 -11.56 9.89 -11.33
CA SER A 342 -11.93 9.63 -9.93
C SER A 342 -10.75 9.86 -8.97
N LEU A 343 -9.57 9.35 -9.33
CA LEU A 343 -8.32 9.52 -8.59
C LEU A 343 -7.93 11.00 -8.47
N ARG A 344 -7.87 11.71 -9.58
CA ARG A 344 -7.55 13.15 -9.59
C ARG A 344 -8.54 13.95 -8.74
N LYS A 345 -9.84 13.69 -8.87
CA LYS A 345 -10.88 14.35 -8.08
C LYS A 345 -10.73 14.09 -6.57
N SER A 346 -10.43 12.85 -6.18
CA SER A 346 -10.35 12.47 -4.76
C SER A 346 -9.11 13.05 -4.06
N PHE A 347 -8.04 13.31 -4.81
CA PHE A 347 -6.79 13.87 -4.31
C PHE A 347 -6.58 15.35 -4.67
N ASP A 348 -7.62 16.07 -5.14
CA ASP A 348 -7.48 17.44 -5.65
C ASP A 348 -6.91 18.46 -4.65
N TYR A 349 -7.22 18.29 -3.36
CA TYR A 349 -6.69 19.13 -2.28
C TYR A 349 -5.37 18.61 -1.67
N ARG A 350 -4.81 17.53 -2.22
CA ARG A 350 -3.63 16.82 -1.73
C ARG A 350 -2.87 16.13 -2.87
N ARG A 351 -2.66 16.85 -3.98
CA ARG A 351 -2.18 16.28 -5.24
C ARG A 351 -0.81 15.61 -5.12
N GLU A 352 0.06 16.13 -4.25
CA GLU A 352 1.37 15.53 -3.93
C GLU A 352 1.27 14.20 -3.15
N ASP A 353 0.08 13.77 -2.71
CA ASP A 353 -0.15 12.49 -2.04
C ASP A 353 -0.57 11.36 -3.01
N LEU A 354 -0.54 11.61 -4.33
CA LEU A 354 -0.92 10.61 -5.33
C LEU A 354 0.08 10.58 -6.49
N VAL A 355 0.54 9.37 -6.79
CA VAL A 355 1.28 9.03 -8.01
C VAL A 355 0.37 8.17 -8.88
N LEU A 356 0.06 8.67 -10.07
CA LEU A 356 -0.69 7.92 -11.07
C LEU A 356 0.20 6.82 -11.67
N PHE A 357 -0.38 5.66 -11.89
CA PHE A 357 0.28 4.51 -12.48
C PHE A 357 -0.38 4.15 -13.83
N THR A 358 0.31 4.26 -14.97
CA THR A 358 1.68 4.75 -15.21
C THR A 358 1.72 5.65 -16.46
N ALA A 359 2.83 6.32 -16.76
CA ALA A 359 2.93 7.22 -17.90
C ALA A 359 2.64 6.52 -19.24
N PHE A 360 3.34 5.41 -19.52
CA PHE A 360 3.29 4.67 -20.77
C PHE A 360 3.11 3.18 -20.53
N ASP A 361 2.62 2.45 -21.53
CA ASP A 361 2.48 1.01 -21.46
C ASP A 361 3.86 0.32 -21.33
N ASP A 362 3.98 -0.53 -20.32
CA ASP A 362 5.20 -1.29 -20.01
C ASP A 362 5.19 -2.63 -20.75
N LEU A 363 5.35 -2.59 -22.08
CA LEU A 363 5.21 -3.77 -22.96
C LEU A 363 6.25 -4.88 -22.68
N TRP A 364 7.31 -4.58 -21.94
CA TRP A 364 8.33 -5.53 -21.51
C TRP A 364 7.88 -6.43 -20.35
N LYS A 365 6.80 -6.08 -19.65
CA LYS A 365 6.25 -6.87 -18.56
C LYS A 365 5.60 -8.15 -19.07
N GLU A 366 5.50 -9.14 -18.20
CA GLU A 366 4.86 -10.42 -18.51
C GLU A 366 3.43 -10.45 -17.94
N ASP A 367 2.47 -10.71 -18.82
CA ASP A 367 1.08 -10.91 -18.45
C ASP A 367 0.93 -12.28 -17.77
N ASN A 368 0.09 -12.33 -16.74
CA ASN A 368 -0.26 -13.58 -16.09
C ASN A 368 -1.67 -13.50 -15.50
N GLN A 369 -2.23 -14.65 -15.12
CA GLN A 369 -3.58 -14.74 -14.58
C GLN A 369 -3.77 -13.99 -13.25
N PHE A 370 -2.73 -13.82 -12.43
CA PHE A 370 -2.82 -13.14 -11.14
C PHE A 370 -2.91 -11.62 -11.30
N THR A 371 -2.42 -11.11 -12.43
CA THR A 371 -2.53 -9.71 -12.83
C THR A 371 -3.64 -9.49 -13.85
N PHE A 372 -4.52 -10.49 -14.05
CA PHE A 372 -5.62 -10.45 -15.01
C PHE A 372 -5.15 -10.10 -16.42
N ASN A 373 -3.97 -10.59 -16.82
CA ASN A 373 -3.36 -10.32 -18.13
C ASN A 373 -3.30 -8.81 -18.48
N ALA A 374 -3.13 -7.96 -17.46
CA ALA A 374 -3.25 -6.51 -17.59
C ALA A 374 -1.93 -5.75 -17.49
N GLU A 375 -0.81 -6.40 -17.15
CA GLU A 375 0.47 -5.76 -16.77
C GLU A 375 1.01 -4.79 -17.82
N LYS A 376 0.77 -5.08 -19.10
CA LYS A 376 1.25 -4.25 -20.22
C LYS A 376 0.40 -3.01 -20.49
N PHE A 377 -0.79 -2.88 -19.89
CA PHE A 377 -1.84 -1.99 -20.37
C PHE A 377 -2.24 -0.90 -19.36
N TRP A 378 -1.30 -0.39 -18.57
CA TRP A 378 -1.56 0.62 -17.53
C TRP A 378 -1.23 2.06 -17.96
N GLY A 379 -0.65 2.26 -19.15
CA GLY A 379 -0.24 3.55 -19.67
C GLY A 379 -1.42 4.50 -19.82
N ILE A 380 -1.29 5.70 -19.26
CA ILE A 380 -2.32 6.76 -19.32
C ILE A 380 -2.17 7.57 -20.61
N HIS A 381 -0.93 7.75 -21.10
CA HIS A 381 -0.64 8.49 -22.33
C HIS A 381 -0.63 7.53 -23.54
N ARG A 382 -1.83 7.08 -23.95
CA ARG A 382 -2.05 6.16 -25.08
C ARG A 382 -1.77 6.83 -26.44
N GLY A 383 -1.15 6.10 -27.36
CA GLY A 383 -1.32 6.33 -28.81
C GLY A 383 -0.51 7.44 -29.49
N LEU A 384 0.75 7.68 -29.09
CA LEU A 384 1.69 8.49 -29.88
C LEU A 384 3.08 7.87 -29.89
#